data_AF-A0ABD1X9U2-F1
#
_entry.id   AF-A0ABD1X9U2-F1
#
_cell.length_a   1.000
_cell.length_b   1.000
_cell.length_c   1.000
_cell.angle_alpha   90.00
_cell.angle_beta   90.00
_cell.angle_gamma   90.00
#
_symmetry.space_group_name_H-M   'P 1'
#
loop_
_entity.id
_entity.type
_entity.pdbx_description
1 polymer ?
#
loop_
_entity_poly.entity_id
_entity_poly.type
_entity_poly.pdbx_seq_one_letter_code
_entity_poly.pdbx_strand_id
1 'polypeptide(L)'
;MNRGTPLDFLMEDETMSFSSVRGWPSSTYFIEARKLPKHNNVSWRGNSCLNDGKSDSGIIFKDLVGGYYDAGDAIKFNFPQSFAMTMLSWSLIEYIAKYEAARELNHIKEIIKWGTDYFLKTFNSTADSIDRLVMQVGSGDTSGQTPNSHYCWMCREDIDYERTVAECHNC
;
A
#
# COMPACT_ATOMS: atom_id res chain seq x y z
N MET A 1 -40.35 -27.67 -26.67
CA MET A 1 -40.12 -27.56 -25.22
C MET A 1 -38.77 -28.20 -24.89
N ASN A 2 -37.72 -27.40 -24.79
CA ASN A 2 -36.50 -27.75 -24.06
C ASN A 2 -36.19 -26.55 -23.17
N ARG A 3 -36.05 -26.81 -21.87
CA ARG A 3 -35.89 -25.80 -20.83
C ARG A 3 -34.44 -25.32 -20.86
N GLY A 4 -34.24 -24.04 -21.15
CA GLY A 4 -32.95 -23.38 -20.96
C GLY A 4 -32.59 -23.36 -19.48
N THR A 5 -31.35 -23.69 -19.17
CA THR A 5 -30.79 -23.55 -17.82
C THR A 5 -30.69 -22.07 -17.45
N PRO A 6 -30.93 -21.66 -16.19
CA PRO A 6 -30.92 -20.25 -15.79
C PRO A 6 -29.55 -19.56 -15.83
N LEU A 7 -28.49 -20.25 -16.28
CA LEU A 7 -27.12 -19.77 -16.28
C LEU A 7 -26.67 -19.12 -17.59
N ASP A 8 -27.45 -19.26 -18.68
CA ASP A 8 -27.11 -18.67 -19.98
C ASP A 8 -27.52 -17.18 -20.08
N PHE A 9 -28.23 -16.64 -19.08
CA PHE A 9 -28.69 -15.23 -19.08
C PHE A 9 -27.72 -14.26 -18.38
N LEU A 10 -26.58 -14.73 -17.85
CA LEU A 10 -25.61 -13.91 -17.12
C LEU A 10 -24.23 -13.78 -17.80
N MET A 11 -24.13 -14.07 -19.11
CA MET A 11 -22.85 -13.99 -19.83
C MET A 11 -22.82 -13.01 -21.02
N GLU A 12 -23.86 -12.18 -21.23
CA GLU A 12 -23.88 -11.27 -22.39
C GLU A 12 -23.80 -9.77 -22.10
N ASP A 13 -23.75 -9.30 -20.83
CA ASP A 13 -23.73 -7.85 -20.55
C ASP A 13 -22.64 -7.35 -19.59
N GLU A 14 -21.51 -8.05 -19.48
CA GLU A 14 -20.29 -7.47 -18.87
C GLU A 14 -19.08 -7.63 -19.78
N THR A 15 -19.22 -7.17 -21.03
CA THR A 15 -18.02 -6.66 -21.70
C THR A 15 -17.66 -5.34 -21.03
N MET A 16 -16.88 -5.42 -19.95
CA MET A 16 -16.11 -4.26 -19.50
C MET A 16 -15.22 -3.88 -20.69
N SER A 17 -15.73 -2.93 -21.48
CA SER A 17 -15.12 -2.50 -22.73
C SER A 17 -13.72 -1.99 -22.43
N PHE A 18 -12.72 -2.80 -22.76
CA PHE A 18 -11.30 -2.53 -22.60
C PHE A 18 -10.82 -1.44 -23.60
N SER A 19 -11.73 -0.79 -24.32
CA SER A 19 -11.44 0.46 -25.05
C SER A 19 -11.04 1.61 -24.12
N SER A 20 -11.34 1.49 -22.82
CA SER A 20 -10.89 2.38 -21.75
C SER A 20 -9.42 2.18 -21.32
N VAL A 21 -8.72 1.16 -21.85
CA VAL A 21 -7.35 0.81 -21.40
C VAL A 21 -6.24 1.69 -21.98
N ARG A 22 -6.57 2.63 -22.85
CA ARG A 22 -5.65 3.75 -23.12
C ARG A 22 -5.51 4.72 -21.94
N GLY A 23 -6.29 4.57 -20.87
CA GLY A 23 -6.21 5.39 -19.65
C GLY A 23 -5.42 4.77 -18.48
N TRP A 24 -5.00 3.51 -18.58
CA TRP A 24 -4.33 2.78 -17.48
C TRP A 24 -2.86 3.14 -17.18
N PRO A 25 -2.03 3.74 -18.06
CA PRO A 25 -0.63 4.01 -17.70
C PRO A 25 -0.47 5.08 -16.59
N SER A 26 -1.55 5.72 -16.15
CA SER A 26 -1.52 6.82 -15.19
C SER A 26 -2.21 6.56 -13.83
N SER A 27 -2.93 5.44 -13.64
CA SER A 27 -3.89 5.32 -12.54
C SER A 27 -3.41 4.54 -11.30
N THR A 28 -2.27 3.86 -11.34
CA THR A 28 -1.83 3.00 -10.22
C THR A 28 -0.55 3.51 -9.55
N TYR A 29 -0.46 4.83 -9.35
CA TYR A 29 0.61 5.39 -8.52
C TYR A 29 0.19 5.32 -7.05
N PHE A 30 0.55 4.22 -6.39
CA PHE A 30 0.58 4.24 -4.94
C PHE A 30 1.66 5.20 -4.46
N ILE A 31 1.37 5.97 -3.40
CA ILE A 31 2.30 6.97 -2.87
C ILE A 31 3.28 6.26 -1.92
N GLU A 32 4.46 5.91 -2.44
CA GLU A 32 5.50 5.19 -1.67
C GLU A 32 6.13 6.06 -0.56
N ALA A 33 6.33 5.52 0.64
CA ALA A 33 7.01 6.21 1.75
C ALA A 33 8.47 5.75 1.89
N ARG A 34 9.39 6.24 1.04
CA ARG A 34 10.82 5.91 1.08
C ARG A 34 11.71 6.89 0.31
N LYS A 35 13.01 6.53 0.25
CA LYS A 35 13.94 7.05 -0.76
C LYS A 35 13.60 6.53 -2.16
N LEU A 36 13.05 7.38 -3.02
CA LEU A 36 12.58 6.97 -4.34
C LEU A 36 13.74 6.60 -5.28
N PRO A 37 13.55 5.64 -6.21
CA PRO A 37 14.56 5.33 -7.23
C PRO A 37 14.91 6.56 -8.07
N LYS A 38 16.15 6.66 -8.56
CA LYS A 38 16.59 7.78 -9.42
C LYS A 38 15.78 7.91 -10.72
N HIS A 39 15.12 6.84 -11.15
CA HIS A 39 14.23 6.78 -12.31
C HIS A 39 12.77 6.61 -11.88
N ASN A 40 12.29 7.44 -10.96
CA ASN A 40 10.89 7.44 -10.60
C ASN A 40 10.06 8.15 -11.68
N ASN A 41 8.94 7.55 -12.11
CA ASN A 41 8.00 8.16 -13.06
C ASN A 41 7.23 9.34 -12.45
N VAL A 42 7.33 9.56 -11.14
CA VAL A 42 6.67 10.66 -10.42
C VAL A 42 7.69 11.72 -10.01
N SER A 43 7.89 12.71 -10.88
CA SER A 43 8.94 13.75 -10.73
C SER A 43 8.72 14.75 -9.60
N TRP A 44 7.48 14.91 -9.13
CA TRP A 44 7.12 15.83 -8.05
C TRP A 44 7.26 15.22 -6.65
N ARG A 45 7.65 13.95 -6.55
CA ARG A 45 7.83 13.23 -5.28
C ARG A 45 9.30 13.20 -4.88
N GLY A 46 9.57 13.47 -3.60
CA GLY A 46 10.89 13.36 -2.99
C GLY A 46 10.97 12.22 -1.97
N ASN A 47 12.13 12.10 -1.33
CA ASN A 47 12.35 11.10 -0.30
C ASN A 47 11.62 11.52 0.98
N SER A 48 10.81 10.62 1.54
CA SER A 48 10.04 10.90 2.76
C SER A 48 10.14 9.77 3.78
N CYS A 49 9.87 10.08 5.05
CA CYS A 49 9.76 9.12 6.16
C CYS A 49 10.96 8.17 6.35
N LEU A 50 12.19 8.65 6.13
CA LEU A 50 13.43 7.86 6.23
C LEU A 50 13.81 7.47 7.67
N ASN A 51 13.09 7.99 8.65
CA ASN A 51 13.30 7.76 10.08
C ASN A 51 12.16 6.96 10.74
N ASP A 52 11.20 6.45 9.96
CA ASP A 52 10.11 5.60 10.48
C ASP A 52 10.70 4.40 11.26
N GLY A 53 10.31 4.29 12.53
CA GLY A 53 10.74 3.24 13.46
C GLY A 53 12.04 3.50 14.23
N LYS A 54 12.83 4.53 13.88
CA LYS A 54 14.13 4.78 14.53
C LYS A 54 14.07 5.57 15.83
N SER A 55 13.05 6.42 15.99
CA SER A 55 12.91 7.32 17.14
C SER A 55 12.26 6.66 18.35
N ASP A 56 11.49 5.59 18.14
CA ASP A 56 10.74 4.94 19.20
C ASP A 56 11.61 3.87 19.87
N SER A 57 11.99 4.13 21.12
CA SER A 57 12.87 3.25 21.90
C SER A 57 12.13 2.02 22.46
N GLY A 58 10.79 2.03 22.46
CA GLY A 58 9.95 0.98 23.02
C GLY A 58 9.64 -0.16 22.05
N ILE A 59 9.87 0.05 20.75
CA ILE A 59 9.55 -0.93 19.71
C ILE A 59 10.75 -1.78 19.29
N ILE A 60 10.47 -3.04 18.96
CA ILE A 60 11.47 -3.98 18.46
C ILE A 60 11.84 -3.66 17.00
N PHE A 61 10.87 -3.16 16.22
CA PHE A 61 11.00 -2.92 14.78
C PHE A 61 11.55 -1.52 14.49
N LYS A 62 12.85 -1.44 14.20
CA LYS A 62 13.57 -0.16 14.05
C LYS A 62 13.74 0.34 12.62
N ASP A 63 13.47 -0.50 11.62
CA ASP A 63 13.44 -0.10 10.21
C ASP A 63 12.04 -0.30 9.64
N LEU A 64 11.23 0.77 9.72
CA LEU A 64 9.90 0.79 9.12
C LEU A 64 9.84 1.70 7.89
N VAL A 65 10.98 1.99 7.27
CA VAL A 65 11.02 2.77 6.03
C VAL A 65 10.48 1.93 4.88
N GLY A 66 9.53 2.49 4.13
CA GLY A 66 8.87 1.84 3.00
C GLY A 66 7.34 1.83 3.14
N GLY A 67 6.70 1.01 2.31
CA GLY A 67 5.24 0.87 2.28
C GLY A 67 4.57 2.04 1.57
N TYR A 68 3.27 2.17 1.81
CA TYR A 68 2.40 3.15 1.18
C TYR A 68 1.72 4.03 2.20
N TYR A 69 1.51 5.30 1.85
CA TYR A 69 0.54 6.11 2.58
C TYR A 69 -0.86 5.62 2.26
N ASP A 70 -1.73 5.64 3.26
CA ASP A 70 -3.09 5.11 3.12
C ASP A 70 -3.95 5.97 2.18
N ALA A 71 -3.88 7.29 2.32
CA ALA A 71 -4.71 8.23 1.56
C ALA A 71 -4.04 9.60 1.37
N GLY A 72 -4.78 10.67 1.64
CA GLY A 72 -4.33 12.06 1.54
C GLY A 72 -3.47 12.52 2.73
N ASP A 73 -3.37 11.72 3.77
CA ASP A 73 -2.51 11.96 4.92
C ASP A 73 -1.11 11.36 4.69
N ALA A 74 -0.29 11.39 5.73
CA ALA A 74 1.02 10.76 5.78
C ALA A 74 1.03 9.59 6.77
N ILE A 75 -0.11 8.91 6.99
CA ILE A 75 -0.19 7.77 7.89
C ILE A 75 -0.06 6.48 7.07
N LYS A 76 0.58 5.48 7.68
CA LYS A 76 0.69 4.13 7.10
C LYS A 76 -0.16 3.19 7.91
N PHE A 77 -1.33 2.85 7.39
CA PHE A 77 -2.25 1.89 7.99
C PHE A 77 -2.06 0.52 7.35
N ASN A 78 -1.59 -0.47 8.12
CA ASN A 78 -1.25 -1.76 7.55
C ASN A 78 -2.47 -2.60 7.16
N PHE A 79 -3.63 -2.39 7.81
CA PHE A 79 -4.86 -3.11 7.52
C PHE A 79 -5.45 -2.79 6.12
N PRO A 80 -5.75 -1.52 5.77
CA PRO A 80 -6.19 -1.19 4.42
C PRO A 80 -5.10 -1.46 3.38
N GLN A 81 -3.82 -1.27 3.73
CA GLN A 81 -2.72 -1.61 2.83
C GLN A 81 -2.67 -3.11 2.50
N SER A 82 -2.89 -4.00 3.49
CA SER A 82 -2.84 -5.45 3.25
C SER A 82 -4.03 -5.93 2.43
N PHE A 83 -5.20 -5.32 2.63
CA PHE A 83 -6.36 -5.52 1.78
C PHE A 83 -6.07 -5.12 0.32
N ALA A 84 -5.51 -3.93 0.10
CA ALA A 84 -5.13 -3.45 -1.23
C ALA A 84 -4.14 -4.40 -1.91
N MET A 85 -3.07 -4.83 -1.21
CA MET A 85 -2.09 -5.75 -1.77
C MET A 85 -2.68 -7.13 -2.11
N THR A 86 -3.62 -7.61 -1.29
CA THR A 86 -4.33 -8.88 -1.55
C THR A 86 -5.19 -8.77 -2.81
N MET A 87 -5.96 -7.70 -2.95
CA MET A 87 -6.81 -7.47 -4.12
C MET A 87 -5.99 -7.30 -5.41
N LEU A 88 -4.87 -6.57 -5.36
CA LEU A 88 -3.96 -6.46 -6.51
C LEU A 88 -3.38 -7.81 -6.90
N SER A 89 -2.91 -8.58 -5.91
CA SER A 89 -2.34 -9.92 -6.15
C SER A 89 -3.37 -10.86 -6.75
N TRP A 90 -4.60 -10.86 -6.24
CA TRP A 90 -5.68 -11.65 -6.81
C TRP A 90 -6.00 -11.22 -8.24
N SER A 91 -6.13 -9.90 -8.49
CA SER A 91 -6.38 -9.40 -9.85
C SER A 91 -5.29 -9.81 -10.85
N LEU A 92 -4.04 -9.85 -10.40
CA LEU A 92 -2.91 -10.26 -11.24
C LEU A 92 -2.97 -11.75 -11.58
N ILE A 93 -3.38 -12.60 -10.62
CA ILE A 93 -3.55 -14.05 -10.84
C ILE A 93 -4.66 -14.30 -11.86
N GLU A 94 -5.80 -13.62 -11.73
CA GLU A 94 -6.96 -13.83 -12.62
C GLU A 94 -6.75 -13.26 -14.04
N TYR A 95 -6.09 -12.10 -14.14
CA TYR A 95 -6.03 -11.32 -15.39
C TYR A 95 -4.62 -11.17 -15.97
N ILE A 96 -3.71 -12.13 -15.71
CA ILE A 96 -2.30 -12.05 -16.15
C ILE A 96 -2.14 -11.71 -17.63
N ALA A 97 -2.91 -12.38 -18.51
CA ALA A 97 -2.84 -12.16 -19.96
C ALA A 97 -3.23 -10.72 -20.36
N LYS A 98 -4.12 -10.07 -19.60
CA LYS A 98 -4.50 -8.67 -19.84
C LYS A 98 -3.40 -7.70 -19.40
N TYR A 99 -2.74 -7.97 -18.28
CA TYR A 99 -1.59 -7.18 -17.83
C TYR A 99 -0.40 -7.29 -18.78
N GLU A 100 -0.18 -8.47 -19.37
CA GLU A 100 0.82 -8.68 -20.43
C GLU A 100 0.49 -7.90 -21.70
N ALA A 101 -0.76 -7.98 -22.17
CA ALA A 101 -1.23 -7.24 -23.33
C ALA A 101 -1.13 -5.71 -23.13
N ALA A 102 -1.39 -5.23 -21.90
CA ALA A 102 -1.24 -3.83 -21.52
C ALA A 102 0.22 -3.40 -21.29
N ARG A 103 1.18 -4.34 -21.28
CA ARG A 103 2.60 -4.11 -20.93
C ARG A 103 2.84 -3.56 -19.52
N GLU A 104 1.89 -3.79 -18.61
CA GLU A 104 1.93 -3.32 -17.21
C GLU A 104 2.30 -4.45 -16.22
N LEU A 105 2.56 -5.68 -16.71
CA LEU A 105 2.86 -6.83 -15.86
C LEU A 105 4.03 -6.59 -14.88
N ASN A 106 5.09 -5.94 -15.34
CA ASN A 106 6.25 -5.67 -14.48
C ASN A 106 5.93 -4.58 -13.45
N HIS A 107 5.19 -3.56 -13.85
CA HIS A 107 4.81 -2.46 -12.96
C HIS A 107 3.93 -2.95 -11.80
N ILE A 108 2.91 -3.75 -12.08
CA ILE A 108 2.05 -4.30 -11.01
C ILE A 108 2.81 -5.25 -10.07
N LYS A 109 3.76 -6.05 -10.60
CA LYS A 109 4.64 -6.89 -9.77
C LYS A 109 5.53 -6.07 -8.86
N GLU A 110 6.06 -4.94 -9.34
CA GLU A 110 6.85 -4.01 -8.52
C GLU A 110 6.01 -3.38 -7.41
N ILE A 111 4.77 -2.97 -7.69
CA ILE A 111 3.85 -2.42 -6.70
C ILE A 111 3.56 -3.43 -5.59
N ILE A 112 3.21 -4.68 -5.97
CA ILE A 112 2.92 -5.75 -5.01
C ILE A 112 4.17 -6.05 -4.19
N LYS A 113 5.33 -6.24 -4.85
CA LYS A 113 6.60 -6.50 -4.19
C LYS A 113 6.93 -5.42 -3.17
N TRP A 114 6.74 -4.16 -3.52
CA TRP A 114 7.00 -3.02 -2.65
C TRP A 114 6.18 -3.05 -1.37
N GLY A 115 4.86 -3.29 -1.49
CA GLY A 115 3.97 -3.40 -0.33
C GLY A 115 4.31 -4.61 0.54
N THR A 116 4.62 -5.75 -0.07
CA THR A 116 4.98 -6.98 0.66
C THR A 116 6.35 -6.90 1.32
N ASP A 117 7.34 -6.26 0.67
CA ASP A 117 8.67 -6.03 1.25
C ASP A 117 8.56 -5.20 2.53
N TYR A 118 7.64 -4.22 2.56
CA TYR A 118 7.36 -3.45 3.77
C TYR A 118 6.68 -4.30 4.84
N PHE A 119 5.71 -5.16 4.50
CA PHE A 119 5.10 -6.04 5.49
C PHE A 119 6.10 -6.97 6.17
N LEU A 120 7.10 -7.48 5.44
CA LEU A 120 8.18 -8.28 6.04
C LEU A 120 9.00 -7.54 7.09
N LYS A 121 8.96 -6.20 7.12
CA LYS A 121 9.59 -5.37 8.16
C LYS A 121 8.70 -5.15 9.38
N THR A 122 7.39 -5.39 9.26
CA THR A 122 6.40 -5.09 10.29
C THR A 122 6.23 -6.20 11.33
N PHE A 123 6.79 -7.38 11.08
CA PHE A 123 6.84 -8.51 12.00
C PHE A 123 8.17 -9.25 11.85
N ASN A 124 8.49 -10.14 12.80
CA ASN A 124 9.68 -10.96 12.68
C ASN A 124 9.41 -12.12 11.71
N SER A 125 9.72 -11.91 10.42
CA SER A 125 9.49 -12.91 9.37
C SER A 125 10.39 -14.15 9.48
N THR A 126 11.37 -14.15 10.39
CA THR A 126 12.29 -15.27 10.62
C THR A 126 11.98 -16.07 11.88
N ALA A 127 11.03 -15.61 12.70
CA ALA A 127 10.63 -16.31 13.92
C ALA A 127 9.63 -17.43 13.61
N ASP A 128 9.68 -18.50 14.42
CA ASP A 128 8.75 -19.63 14.34
C ASP A 128 7.32 -19.26 14.74
N SER A 129 7.16 -18.21 15.57
CA SER A 129 5.88 -17.65 15.97
C SER A 129 5.90 -16.12 15.87
N ILE A 130 4.77 -15.55 15.44
CA ILE A 130 4.57 -14.09 15.36
C ILE A 130 3.76 -13.69 16.59
N ASP A 131 4.42 -13.05 17.55
CA ASP A 131 3.81 -12.53 18.78
C ASP A 131 3.58 -11.02 18.73
N ARG A 132 4.25 -10.31 17.80
CA ARG A 132 4.13 -8.86 17.60
C ARG A 132 4.03 -8.50 16.13
N LEU A 133 3.17 -7.51 15.84
CA LEU A 133 2.96 -6.96 14.52
C LEU A 133 2.78 -5.44 14.61
N VAL A 134 3.53 -4.69 13.81
CA VAL A 134 3.26 -3.26 13.62
C VAL A 134 1.97 -3.11 12.82
N MET A 135 1.04 -2.29 13.31
CA MET A 135 -0.24 -2.02 12.64
C MET A 135 -0.32 -0.63 12.02
N GLN A 136 0.40 0.35 12.58
CA GLN A 136 0.32 1.73 12.13
C GLN A 136 1.64 2.47 12.35
N VAL A 137 2.00 3.34 11.41
CA VAL A 137 3.10 4.30 11.56
C VAL A 137 2.60 5.71 11.27
N GLY A 138 2.76 6.61 12.24
CA GLY A 138 2.18 7.95 12.27
C GLY A 138 0.87 8.00 13.05
N SER A 139 0.47 9.19 13.48
CA SER A 139 -0.79 9.45 14.18
C SER A 139 -1.66 10.43 13.40
N GLY A 140 -2.98 10.22 13.49
CA GLY A 140 -4.02 11.12 12.98
C GLY A 140 -5.00 11.53 14.08
N ASP A 141 -4.61 11.39 15.35
CA ASP A 141 -5.48 11.73 16.47
C ASP A 141 -5.73 13.25 16.53
N THR A 142 -6.97 13.65 16.29
CA THR A 142 -7.40 15.06 16.34
C THR A 142 -7.86 15.51 17.72
N SER A 143 -7.86 14.63 18.73
CA SER A 143 -8.32 14.95 20.09
C SER A 143 -7.27 15.70 20.92
N GLY A 144 -5.98 15.59 20.56
CA GLY A 144 -4.86 16.27 21.20
C GLY A 144 -4.38 17.53 20.47
N GLN A 145 -3.43 18.24 21.09
CA GLN A 145 -2.71 19.38 20.48
C GLN A 145 -1.33 18.99 19.94
N THR A 146 -1.02 17.70 19.87
CA THR A 146 0.27 17.21 19.36
C THR A 146 0.27 17.32 17.83
N PRO A 147 1.30 17.97 17.23
CA PRO A 147 1.44 18.00 15.78
C PRO A 147 1.44 16.58 15.20
N ASN A 148 0.54 16.34 14.26
CA ASN A 148 0.35 15.02 13.66
C ASN A 148 -0.13 15.14 12.22
N SER A 149 -0.36 14.00 11.58
CA SER A 149 -0.63 13.97 10.14
C SER A 149 -1.94 14.60 9.71
N HIS A 150 -2.93 14.73 10.60
CA HIS A 150 -4.21 15.39 10.28
C HIS A 150 -4.22 16.87 10.70
N TYR A 151 -3.28 17.27 11.57
CA TYR A 151 -3.09 18.66 11.97
C TYR A 151 -2.24 19.45 10.96
N CYS A 152 -1.22 18.82 10.37
CA CYS A 152 -0.26 19.45 9.48
C CYS A 152 -0.52 19.12 8.00
N TRP A 153 -0.92 20.10 7.20
CA TRP A 153 -0.99 19.97 5.75
C TRP A 153 0.34 20.40 5.10
N MET A 154 1.19 19.44 4.75
CA MET A 154 2.52 19.70 4.21
C MET A 154 2.95 18.64 3.20
N CYS A 155 4.01 18.95 2.45
CA CYS A 155 4.68 17.95 1.62
C CYS A 155 5.24 16.84 2.53
N ARG A 156 5.24 15.59 2.03
CA ARG A 156 5.66 14.43 2.86
C ARG A 156 7.15 14.49 3.18
N GLU A 157 7.90 15.20 2.36
CA GLU A 157 9.33 15.44 2.46
C GLU A 157 9.67 16.41 3.60
N ASP A 158 8.72 17.27 3.99
CA ASP A 158 8.88 18.33 5.00
C ASP A 158 8.30 17.94 6.37
N ILE A 159 7.92 16.67 6.56
CA ILE A 159 7.40 16.17 7.84
C ILE A 159 8.48 16.30 8.92
N ASP A 160 8.22 17.15 9.91
CA ASP A 160 9.12 17.49 11.01
C ASP A 160 8.62 17.01 12.39
N TYR A 161 7.38 16.51 12.46
CA TYR A 161 6.78 15.97 13.68
C TYR A 161 7.12 14.50 13.92
N GLU A 162 7.02 14.07 15.18
CA GLU A 162 7.28 12.69 15.58
C GLU A 162 6.21 11.74 15.02
N ARG A 163 6.66 10.59 14.50
CA ARG A 163 5.80 9.56 13.92
C ARG A 163 5.83 8.33 14.82
N THR A 164 4.81 8.21 15.66
CA THR A 164 4.65 7.09 16.57
C THR A 164 4.37 5.79 15.81
N VAL A 165 4.74 4.66 16.41
CA VAL A 165 4.48 3.33 15.88
C VAL A 165 3.52 2.60 16.80
N ALA A 166 2.43 2.09 16.26
CA ALA A 166 1.50 1.26 17.01
C ALA A 166 1.76 -0.22 16.72
N GLU A 167 1.99 -1.01 17.77
CA GLU A 167 2.17 -2.47 17.71
C GLU A 167 1.00 -3.20 18.36
N CYS A 168 0.59 -4.29 17.73
CA CYS A 168 -0.27 -5.30 18.32
C CYS A 168 0.62 -6.43 18.82
N HIS A 169 0.40 -6.88 20.05
CA HIS A 169 1.11 -8.01 20.64
C HIS A 169 0.13 -8.98 21.28
N ASN A 170 0.49 -10.26 21.31
CA ASN A 170 -0.31 -11.26 22.02
C ASN A 170 -0.19 -11.03 23.53
N CYS A 171 -1.31 -11.11 24.25
CA CYS A 171 -1.37 -11.00 25.71
C CYS A 171 -0.94 -12.30 26.39
#